data_AF-A0A8H7L0Y0-F1
#
_entry.id   AF-A0A8H7L0Y0-F1
#
_cell.length_a   1.000
_cell.length_b   1.000
_cell.length_c   1.000
_cell.angle_alpha   90.00
_cell.angle_beta   90.00
_cell.angle_gamma   90.00
#
_symmetry.space_group_name_H-M   'P 1'
#
loop_
_entity.id
_entity.type
_entity.pdbx_description
1 polymer ?
#
loop_
_entity_poly.entity_id
_entity_poly.type
_entity_poly.pdbx_seq_one_letter_code
_entity_poly.pdbx_strand_id
1 'polypeptide(L)'
;MTFSFCKGWDDGRMDKHFVEQRQTADTAGPNSPLNFVWFRKMKDIFREIDRKSGCIPNLQRLNFLDLGCCPGGFSSYVLNQHKASRGFGISLPLSQGGHKFLLEEHLQSRYTVMFTDLTYFTLGPSDSSLSTLESSLTPNHLPTNNQNPPPLQSLPPQIKNGNFSLVILDGHLLRTQEGVRSWEYDRLLIAQLIIGLQGLKLGGTLVVKLSRPDAVRTAKLLYMLDGLSEAGGLVTCKPRSMHASRGTFYAVARNVGHGQIPVADMLLGLRKLWQDLTFGGTEGCGRFLEEADLDFIVTTEDLVGSSTRDGYLCRLVELARDVWVGQAEALRILLKKKGLNV
;
A
#
# COMPACT_ATOMS: atom_id res chain seq x y z
N MET A 1 29.58 -2.99 -25.31
CA MET A 1 28.50 -2.12 -25.81
C MET A 1 28.04 -1.27 -24.64
N THR A 2 28.63 -0.08 -24.52
CA THR A 2 28.55 0.78 -23.33
C THR A 2 27.23 1.54 -23.38
N PHE A 3 26.25 1.15 -22.55
CA PHE A 3 24.97 1.84 -22.47
C PHE A 3 25.17 3.21 -21.81
N SER A 4 24.93 4.26 -22.59
CA SER A 4 24.96 5.66 -22.19
C SER A 4 23.71 6.01 -21.34
N PHE A 5 23.61 5.47 -20.12
CA PHE A 5 22.56 5.85 -19.14
C PHE A 5 22.89 7.11 -18.32
N CYS A 6 24.10 7.68 -18.48
CA CYS A 6 24.62 8.70 -17.55
C CYS A 6 24.14 10.14 -17.77
N LYS A 7 23.26 10.46 -18.73
CA LYS A 7 22.87 11.87 -18.99
C LYS A 7 21.48 12.28 -18.49
N GLY A 8 20.62 11.33 -18.12
CA GLY A 8 19.25 11.65 -17.67
C GLY A 8 19.16 12.02 -16.18
N TRP A 9 20.12 11.58 -15.36
CA TRP A 9 20.08 11.73 -13.90
C TRP A 9 20.54 13.11 -13.42
N ASP A 10 21.46 13.75 -14.15
CA ASP A 10 22.03 15.06 -13.79
C ASP A 10 21.26 16.26 -14.38
N ASP A 11 20.15 16.02 -15.08
CA ASP A 11 19.37 17.08 -15.71
C ASP A 11 18.21 17.55 -14.81
N GLY A 12 18.35 18.76 -14.25
CA GLY A 12 17.38 19.37 -13.34
C GLY A 12 15.97 19.57 -13.92
N ARG A 13 15.74 19.39 -15.23
CA ARG A 13 14.40 19.41 -15.83
C ARG A 13 13.51 18.27 -15.34
N MET A 14 14.09 17.10 -15.06
CA MET A 14 13.34 15.94 -14.56
C MET A 14 12.93 16.14 -13.10
N ASP A 15 13.86 16.63 -12.29
CA ASP A 15 13.57 17.00 -10.90
C ASP A 15 12.50 18.08 -10.84
N LYS A 16 12.61 19.14 -11.65
CA LYS A 16 11.60 20.19 -11.75
C LYS A 16 10.24 19.61 -12.16
N HIS A 17 10.19 18.71 -13.14
CA HIS A 17 8.92 18.08 -13.55
C HIS A 17 8.27 17.27 -12.41
N PHE A 18 9.07 16.50 -11.67
CA PHE A 18 8.54 15.75 -10.53
C PHE A 18 8.19 16.66 -9.36
N VAL A 19 8.87 17.81 -9.16
CA VAL A 19 8.49 18.86 -8.19
C VAL A 19 7.18 19.53 -8.60
N GLU A 20 7.00 19.92 -9.86
CA GLU A 20 5.77 20.55 -10.36
C GLU A 20 4.56 19.62 -10.25
N GLN A 21 4.72 18.35 -10.63
CA GLN A 21 3.66 17.34 -10.47
C GLN A 21 3.30 17.15 -8.99
N ARG A 22 4.31 17.20 -8.12
CA ARG A 22 4.16 17.12 -6.68
C ARG A 22 3.38 18.33 -6.15
N GLN A 23 3.78 19.56 -6.50
CA GLN A 23 3.10 20.80 -6.12
C GLN A 23 1.65 20.85 -6.62
N THR A 24 1.40 20.40 -7.85
CA THR A 24 0.05 20.34 -8.42
C THR A 24 -0.84 19.37 -7.64
N ALA A 25 -0.28 18.25 -7.18
CA ALA A 25 -1.00 17.29 -6.35
C ALA A 25 -1.28 17.85 -4.94
N ASP A 26 -0.32 18.56 -4.35
CA ASP A 26 -0.42 19.07 -2.97
C ASP A 26 -1.32 20.32 -2.87
N THR A 27 -1.37 21.16 -3.90
CA THR A 27 -2.15 22.42 -3.89
C THR A 27 -3.56 22.25 -4.45
N ALA A 28 -3.93 21.05 -4.93
CA ALA A 28 -5.27 20.77 -5.39
C ALA A 28 -6.24 20.76 -4.19
N GLY A 29 -6.89 21.91 -3.95
CA GLY A 29 -7.92 22.01 -2.91
C GLY A 29 -9.10 21.04 -3.14
N PRO A 30 -9.98 20.85 -2.14
CA PRO A 30 -11.08 19.89 -2.20
C PRO A 30 -12.05 20.09 -3.39
N ASN A 31 -12.13 21.31 -3.92
CA ASN A 31 -12.98 21.67 -5.05
C ASN A 31 -12.25 21.71 -6.40
N SER A 32 -10.98 21.29 -6.44
CA SER A 32 -10.21 21.25 -7.69
C SER A 32 -10.80 20.24 -8.68
N PRO A 33 -10.96 20.61 -9.97
CA PRO A 33 -11.31 19.67 -11.03
C PRO A 33 -10.33 18.47 -11.15
N LEU A 34 -9.09 18.64 -10.66
CA LEU A 34 -8.09 17.58 -10.62
C LEU A 34 -8.55 16.36 -9.79
N ASN A 35 -9.37 16.55 -8.76
CA ASN A 35 -9.88 15.46 -7.95
C ASN A 35 -10.72 14.48 -8.80
N PHE A 36 -11.54 15.00 -9.73
CA PHE A 36 -12.30 14.17 -10.68
C PHE A 36 -11.39 13.47 -11.71
N VAL A 37 -10.32 14.14 -12.13
CA VAL A 37 -9.32 13.52 -13.02
C VAL A 37 -8.63 12.34 -12.34
N TRP A 38 -8.19 12.50 -11.08
CA TRP A 38 -7.61 11.42 -10.29
C TRP A 38 -8.58 10.28 -10.05
N PHE A 39 -9.81 10.60 -9.65
CA PHE A 39 -10.88 9.61 -9.51
C PHE A 39 -11.08 8.76 -10.76
N ARG A 40 -11.15 9.39 -11.95
CA ARG A 40 -11.26 8.65 -13.22
C ARG A 40 -10.03 7.81 -13.52
N LYS A 41 -8.84 8.35 -13.30
CA LYS A 41 -7.58 7.66 -13.57
C LYS A 41 -7.36 6.47 -12.64
N MET A 42 -7.80 6.54 -11.40
CA MET A 42 -7.77 5.39 -10.49
C MET A 42 -8.66 4.24 -10.99
N LYS A 43 -9.82 4.52 -11.62
CA LYS A 43 -10.62 3.46 -12.28
C LYS A 43 -9.83 2.77 -13.40
N ASP A 44 -9.09 3.54 -14.18
CA ASP A 44 -8.25 3.00 -15.25
C ASP A 44 -7.10 2.14 -14.68
N ILE A 45 -6.43 2.61 -13.61
CA ILE A 45 -5.40 1.84 -12.91
C ILE A 45 -5.97 0.50 -12.41
N PHE A 46 -7.10 0.51 -11.71
CA PHE A 46 -7.65 -0.74 -11.17
C PHE A 46 -8.10 -1.70 -12.26
N ARG A 47 -8.65 -1.17 -13.37
CA ARG A 47 -8.94 -1.95 -14.57
C ARG A 47 -7.70 -2.63 -15.14
N GLU A 48 -6.55 -1.95 -15.17
CA GLU A 48 -5.29 -2.54 -15.62
C GLU A 48 -4.80 -3.63 -14.67
N ILE A 49 -4.89 -3.41 -13.35
CA ILE A 49 -4.56 -4.42 -12.33
C ILE A 49 -5.44 -5.65 -12.51
N ASP A 50 -6.75 -5.47 -12.55
CA ASP A 50 -7.74 -6.53 -12.68
C ASP A 50 -7.57 -7.32 -13.98
N ARG A 51 -7.43 -6.64 -15.13
CA ARG A 51 -7.17 -7.32 -16.41
C ARG A 51 -5.89 -8.14 -16.42
N LYS A 52 -4.84 -7.69 -15.73
CA LYS A 52 -3.56 -8.40 -15.69
C LYS A 52 -3.60 -9.61 -14.75
N SER A 53 -4.29 -9.50 -13.63
CA SER A 53 -4.18 -10.45 -12.51
C SER A 53 -5.42 -11.30 -12.26
N GLY A 54 -6.59 -10.87 -12.75
CA GLY A 54 -7.88 -11.39 -12.34
C GLY A 54 -8.11 -11.19 -10.85
N CYS A 55 -7.76 -10.01 -10.30
CA CYS A 55 -7.78 -9.78 -8.86
C CYS A 55 -9.19 -9.82 -8.27
N ILE A 56 -10.22 -9.45 -9.05
CA ILE A 56 -11.58 -9.52 -8.60
C ILE A 56 -12.10 -10.95 -8.78
N PRO A 57 -12.46 -11.65 -7.69
CA PRO A 57 -12.91 -13.03 -7.79
C PRO A 57 -14.25 -13.09 -8.55
N ASN A 58 -14.43 -14.14 -9.37
CA ASN A 58 -15.67 -14.37 -10.13
C ASN A 58 -16.80 -14.87 -9.22
N LEU A 59 -17.28 -13.99 -8.34
CA LEU A 59 -18.35 -14.24 -7.39
C LEU A 59 -19.55 -13.37 -7.75
N GLN A 60 -20.76 -13.91 -7.58
CA GLN A 60 -21.99 -13.14 -7.76
C GLN A 60 -22.08 -11.99 -6.74
N ARG A 61 -21.57 -12.18 -5.52
CA ARG A 61 -21.50 -11.20 -4.43
C ARG A 61 -20.15 -11.32 -3.75
N LEU A 62 -19.49 -10.19 -3.54
CA LEU A 62 -18.28 -10.11 -2.70
C LEU A 62 -18.34 -8.90 -1.77
N ASN A 63 -17.71 -9.04 -0.59
CA ASN A 63 -17.38 -7.92 0.27
C ASN A 63 -15.92 -7.55 0.03
N PHE A 64 -15.62 -6.27 -0.12
CA PHE A 64 -14.24 -5.81 -0.26
C PHE A 64 -13.87 -4.69 0.70
N LEU A 65 -12.58 -4.60 1.01
CA LEU A 65 -11.96 -3.58 1.84
C LEU A 65 -11.04 -2.71 0.96
N ASP A 66 -11.13 -1.39 1.10
CA ASP A 66 -10.29 -0.43 0.36
C ASP A 66 -9.63 0.54 1.36
N LEU A 67 -8.33 0.35 1.61
CA LEU A 67 -7.54 1.20 2.50
C LEU A 67 -6.83 2.28 1.69
N GLY A 68 -7.03 3.54 2.09
CA GLY A 68 -6.69 4.69 1.23
C GLY A 68 -7.75 4.94 0.16
N CYS A 69 -9.02 4.64 0.45
CA CYS A 69 -10.05 4.54 -0.58
C CYS A 69 -10.40 5.84 -1.29
N CYS A 70 -10.12 7.03 -0.74
CA CYS A 70 -10.47 8.28 -1.41
C CYS A 70 -9.46 8.62 -2.53
N PRO A 71 -9.92 9.11 -3.69
CA PRO A 71 -11.27 9.60 -4.01
C PRO A 71 -12.34 8.55 -4.37
N GLY A 72 -12.03 7.26 -4.42
CA GLY A 72 -13.01 6.18 -4.62
C GLY A 72 -12.94 5.47 -5.97
N GLY A 73 -11.90 5.69 -6.78
CA GLY A 73 -11.82 5.14 -8.13
C GLY A 73 -11.73 3.61 -8.16
N PHE A 74 -10.99 3.00 -7.24
CA PHE A 74 -10.88 1.54 -7.13
C PHE A 74 -12.22 0.92 -6.72
N SER A 75 -12.80 1.44 -5.63
CA SER A 75 -14.14 1.08 -5.17
C SER A 75 -15.21 1.24 -6.26
N SER A 76 -15.18 2.33 -7.03
CA SER A 76 -16.09 2.56 -8.16
C SER A 76 -15.97 1.46 -9.22
N TYR A 77 -14.74 1.08 -9.58
CA TYR A 77 -14.52 0.00 -10.54
C TYR A 77 -15.10 -1.33 -10.04
N VAL A 78 -14.77 -1.74 -8.81
CA VAL A 78 -15.23 -3.01 -8.23
C VAL A 78 -16.76 -3.07 -8.15
N LEU A 79 -17.40 -2.01 -7.66
CA LEU A 79 -18.86 -1.96 -7.50
C LEU A 79 -19.60 -1.98 -8.84
N ASN A 80 -19.01 -1.45 -9.91
CA ASN A 80 -19.60 -1.52 -11.25
C ASN A 80 -19.51 -2.92 -11.88
N GLN A 81 -18.43 -3.66 -11.61
CA GLN A 81 -18.28 -5.04 -12.11
C GLN A 81 -19.25 -6.00 -11.41
N HIS A 82 -19.48 -5.82 -10.10
CA HIS A 82 -20.34 -6.71 -9.31
C HIS A 82 -21.47 -5.95 -8.61
N LYS A 83 -22.67 -6.02 -9.22
CA LYS A 83 -23.85 -5.27 -8.78
C LYS A 83 -24.36 -5.62 -7.37
N ALA A 84 -24.11 -6.86 -6.91
CA ALA A 84 -24.53 -7.30 -5.58
C ALA A 84 -23.46 -7.12 -4.49
N SER A 85 -22.27 -6.63 -4.86
CA SER A 85 -21.14 -6.49 -3.94
C SER A 85 -21.24 -5.25 -3.06
N ARG A 86 -20.62 -5.32 -1.89
CA ARG A 86 -20.55 -4.23 -0.90
C ARG A 86 -19.10 -3.92 -0.56
N GLY A 87 -18.80 -2.65 -0.32
CA GLY A 87 -17.46 -2.20 0.05
C GLY A 87 -17.43 -1.52 1.42
N PHE A 88 -16.30 -1.68 2.10
CA PHE A 88 -15.93 -0.89 3.27
C PHE A 88 -14.59 -0.19 2.98
N GLY A 89 -14.54 1.11 3.19
CA GLY A 89 -13.37 1.94 2.93
C GLY A 89 -12.87 2.61 4.18
N ILE A 90 -11.55 2.75 4.28
CA ILE A 90 -10.93 3.66 5.25
C ILE A 90 -10.07 4.67 4.49
N SER A 91 -10.19 5.95 4.84
CA SER A 91 -9.36 7.00 4.27
C SER A 91 -9.14 8.11 5.29
N LEU A 92 -8.07 8.88 5.11
CA LEU A 92 -7.81 10.06 5.92
C LEU A 92 -8.90 11.12 5.73
N PRO A 93 -9.37 11.81 6.79
CA PRO A 93 -10.33 12.91 6.66
C PRO A 93 -9.72 14.11 5.93
N LEU A 94 -10.57 14.89 5.25
CA LEU A 94 -10.17 16.15 4.58
C LEU A 94 -9.44 17.12 5.53
N SER A 95 -9.88 17.20 6.78
CA SER A 95 -9.30 18.08 7.81
C SER A 95 -7.86 17.73 8.18
N GLN A 96 -7.41 16.51 7.88
CA GLN A 96 -6.03 16.06 8.11
C GLN A 96 -5.24 15.97 6.80
N GLY A 97 -5.74 16.56 5.71
CA GLY A 97 -5.09 16.56 4.40
C GLY A 97 -5.56 15.46 3.44
N GLY A 98 -6.57 14.68 3.82
CA GLY A 98 -7.14 13.62 2.99
C GLY A 98 -7.81 14.11 1.69
N HIS A 99 -8.18 13.18 0.82
CA HIS A 99 -8.86 13.47 -0.44
C HIS A 99 -10.40 13.45 -0.31
N LYS A 100 -11.08 14.24 -1.15
CA LYS A 100 -12.54 14.25 -1.22
C LYS A 100 -13.06 12.89 -1.71
N PHE A 101 -14.08 12.37 -1.04
CA PHE A 101 -14.78 11.17 -1.48
C PHE A 101 -15.71 11.49 -2.66
N LEU A 102 -15.47 10.85 -3.81
CA LEU A 102 -16.13 11.13 -5.10
C LEU A 102 -16.85 9.92 -5.69
N LEU A 103 -17.10 8.88 -4.89
CA LEU A 103 -17.84 7.71 -5.35
C LEU A 103 -19.23 8.11 -5.87
N GLU A 104 -19.62 7.56 -7.02
CA GLU A 104 -20.89 7.93 -7.65
C GLU A 104 -22.09 7.61 -6.75
N GLU A 105 -23.07 8.52 -6.72
CA GLU A 105 -24.25 8.44 -5.84
C GLU A 105 -24.97 7.09 -5.92
N HIS A 106 -25.17 6.56 -7.12
CA HIS A 106 -25.83 5.25 -7.34
C HIS A 106 -25.06 4.05 -6.76
N LEU A 107 -23.79 4.22 -6.37
CA LEU A 107 -22.96 3.19 -5.74
C LEU A 107 -22.87 3.35 -4.21
N GLN A 108 -23.18 4.53 -3.67
CA GLN A 108 -22.95 4.84 -2.26
C GLN A 108 -23.80 3.97 -1.31
N SER A 109 -25.00 3.55 -1.70
CA SER A 109 -25.83 2.63 -0.90
C SER A 109 -25.19 1.26 -0.63
N ARG A 110 -24.17 0.90 -1.43
CA ARG A 110 -23.39 -0.34 -1.30
C ARG A 110 -21.99 -0.13 -0.73
N TYR A 111 -21.66 1.08 -0.29
CA TYR A 111 -20.33 1.43 0.18
C TYR A 111 -20.38 2.19 1.50
N THR A 112 -19.58 1.76 2.47
CA THR A 112 -19.42 2.45 3.74
C THR A 112 -18.00 2.98 3.83
N VAL A 113 -17.84 4.27 4.12
CA VAL A 113 -16.53 4.91 4.31
C VAL A 113 -16.36 5.32 5.77
N MET A 114 -15.21 4.99 6.35
CA MET A 114 -14.76 5.48 7.65
C MET A 114 -13.60 6.45 7.42
N PHE A 115 -13.74 7.68 7.92
CA PHE A 115 -12.67 8.66 7.86
C PHE A 115 -11.80 8.60 9.11
N THR A 116 -10.64 7.98 9.01
CA THR A 116 -9.67 7.91 10.11
C THR A 116 -8.27 7.65 9.57
N ASP A 117 -7.26 8.06 10.33
CA ASP A 117 -5.88 7.68 10.08
C ASP A 117 -5.66 6.20 10.46
N LEU A 118 -5.15 5.41 9.51
CA LEU A 118 -4.88 3.98 9.66
C LEU A 118 -3.80 3.69 10.71
N THR A 119 -2.91 4.65 10.98
CA THR A 119 -1.83 4.51 11.94
C THR A 119 -2.29 4.65 13.40
N TYR A 120 -3.54 5.07 13.62
CA TYR A 120 -4.12 5.24 14.95
C TYR A 120 -4.94 4.04 15.44
N PHE A 121 -4.92 2.91 14.72
CA PHE A 121 -5.49 1.68 15.24
C PHE A 121 -4.52 0.96 16.19
N THR A 122 -5.04 0.35 17.25
CA THR A 122 -4.28 -0.58 18.10
C THR A 122 -4.07 -1.88 17.33
N LEU A 123 -2.83 -2.13 16.91
CA LEU A 123 -2.46 -3.29 16.08
C LEU A 123 -1.40 -4.19 16.75
N GLY A 124 -1.09 -3.97 18.03
CA GLY A 124 -0.11 -4.77 18.76
C GLY A 124 -0.55 -6.23 19.00
N PRO A 125 0.34 -7.06 19.57
CA PRO A 125 0.01 -8.41 20.01
C PRO A 125 -1.20 -8.43 20.97
N SER A 126 -2.08 -9.42 20.84
CA SER A 126 -3.31 -9.49 21.63
C SER A 126 -3.13 -10.13 23.02
N ASP A 127 -1.94 -10.63 23.33
CA ASP A 127 -1.67 -11.34 24.59
C ASP A 127 -1.45 -10.36 25.76
N SER A 128 -2.42 -10.40 26.68
CA SER A 128 -2.38 -10.13 28.13
C SER A 128 -1.62 -8.90 28.69
N SER A 129 -2.32 -8.17 29.56
CA SER A 129 -1.89 -7.00 30.37
C SER A 129 -1.55 -5.70 29.64
N LEU A 130 -1.03 -5.75 28.40
CA LEU A 130 -0.66 -4.56 27.64
C LEU A 130 -1.81 -3.95 26.84
N SER A 131 -2.84 -4.70 26.43
CA SER A 131 -3.94 -4.17 25.59
C SER A 131 -4.76 -3.05 26.28
N THR A 132 -4.95 -3.15 27.60
CA THR A 132 -5.61 -2.10 28.40
C THR A 132 -4.72 -0.86 28.57
N LEU A 133 -3.40 -1.06 28.64
CA LEU A 133 -2.42 0.03 28.70
C LEU A 133 -2.29 0.71 27.34
N GLU A 134 -2.13 -0.03 26.26
CA GLU A 134 -2.04 0.46 24.87
C GLU A 134 -3.26 1.29 24.42
N SER A 135 -4.45 0.94 24.90
CA SER A 135 -5.67 1.73 24.65
C SER A 135 -5.63 3.11 25.34
N SER A 136 -4.80 3.25 26.37
CA SER A 136 -4.55 4.49 27.12
C SER A 136 -3.24 5.18 26.70
N LEU A 137 -2.39 4.49 25.94
CA LEU A 137 -1.13 5.03 25.43
C LEU A 137 -1.39 5.87 24.19
N THR A 138 -1.06 7.15 24.30
CA THR A 138 -0.75 7.96 23.14
C THR A 138 0.68 7.66 22.73
N PRO A 139 1.00 7.40 21.44
CA PRO A 139 2.39 7.43 21.02
C PRO A 139 2.97 8.79 21.44
N ASN A 140 4.17 8.80 22.04
CA ASN A 140 4.82 10.05 22.47
C ASN A 140 5.19 10.86 21.22
N HIS A 141 4.22 11.58 20.68
CA HIS A 141 4.48 12.60 19.69
C HIS A 141 4.84 13.87 20.47
N LEU A 142 6.12 14.28 20.47
CA LEU A 142 6.47 15.68 20.72
C LEU A 142 5.56 16.53 19.83
N PRO A 143 4.68 17.36 20.40
CA PRO A 143 3.69 18.06 19.62
C PRO A 143 4.41 19.10 18.77
N THR A 144 4.30 18.98 17.46
CA THR A 144 4.69 20.07 16.55
C THR A 144 3.69 21.23 16.60
N ASN A 145 2.58 21.11 17.34
CA ASN A 145 1.53 22.14 17.47
C ASN A 145 0.68 22.07 18.77
N ASN A 146 1.28 21.87 19.96
CA ASN A 146 0.60 21.93 21.28
C ASN A 146 -0.71 21.11 21.46
N GLN A 147 -0.98 20.11 20.61
CA GLN A 147 -2.12 19.20 20.76
C GLN A 147 -1.61 17.79 21.03
N ASN A 148 -2.12 17.16 22.09
CA ASN A 148 -1.86 15.75 22.37
C ASN A 148 -2.43 14.92 21.20
N PRO A 149 -1.68 13.93 20.68
CA PRO A 149 -2.19 13.04 19.65
C PRO A 149 -3.40 12.26 20.20
N PRO A 150 -4.41 11.95 19.36
CA PRO A 150 -5.55 11.18 19.81
C PRO A 150 -5.13 9.77 20.27
N PRO A 151 -5.85 9.16 21.22
CA PRO A 151 -5.55 7.81 21.69
C PRO A 151 -5.73 6.78 20.57
N LEU A 152 -5.00 5.68 20.68
CA LEU A 152 -5.19 4.55 19.77
C LEU A 152 -6.60 3.96 19.92
N GLN A 153 -7.19 3.57 18.80
CA GLN A 153 -8.55 3.04 18.75
C GLN A 153 -8.59 1.57 18.33
N SER A 154 -9.63 0.87 18.78
CA SER A 154 -9.91 -0.49 18.33
C SER A 154 -10.23 -0.55 16.84
N LEU A 155 -9.81 -1.63 16.18
CA LEU A 155 -10.22 -1.91 14.80
C LEU A 155 -11.74 -2.02 14.67
N PRO A 156 -12.33 -1.59 13.54
CA PRO A 156 -13.75 -1.75 13.27
C PRO A 156 -14.15 -3.23 13.28
N PRO A 157 -15.33 -3.59 13.83
CA PRO A 157 -15.78 -4.98 13.91
C PRO A 157 -15.91 -5.65 12.53
N GLN A 158 -16.14 -4.88 11.47
CA GLN A 158 -16.19 -5.34 10.08
C GLN A 158 -14.87 -6.01 9.64
N ILE A 159 -13.74 -5.58 10.19
CA ILE A 159 -12.39 -6.05 9.83
C ILE A 159 -11.98 -7.25 10.69
N LYS A 160 -12.49 -7.38 11.92
CA LYS A 160 -12.02 -8.39 12.88
C LYS A 160 -12.27 -9.85 12.46
N ASN A 161 -13.20 -10.09 11.55
CA ASN A 161 -13.76 -11.42 11.31
C ASN A 161 -13.34 -12.05 9.96
N GLY A 162 -12.36 -11.51 9.23
CA GLY A 162 -11.89 -12.13 7.97
C GLY A 162 -12.99 -12.24 6.90
N ASN A 163 -13.71 -11.15 6.65
CA ASN A 163 -14.95 -11.17 5.84
C ASN A 163 -14.80 -10.66 4.40
N PHE A 164 -13.61 -10.19 4.02
CA PHE A 164 -13.40 -9.56 2.71
C PHE A 164 -12.79 -10.54 1.72
N SER A 165 -13.41 -10.70 0.55
CA SER A 165 -12.88 -11.54 -0.54
C SER A 165 -11.82 -10.82 -1.38
N LEU A 166 -11.81 -9.49 -1.31
CA LEU A 166 -10.83 -8.62 -1.93
C LEU A 166 -10.44 -7.53 -0.94
N VAL A 167 -9.14 -7.33 -0.74
CA VAL A 167 -8.60 -6.25 0.09
C VAL A 167 -7.60 -5.46 -0.73
N ILE A 168 -7.72 -4.13 -0.71
CA ILE A 168 -6.87 -3.21 -1.45
C ILE A 168 -6.12 -2.32 -0.46
N LEU A 169 -4.79 -2.26 -0.59
CA LEU A 169 -3.89 -1.44 0.23
C LEU A 169 -3.24 -0.37 -0.67
N ASP A 170 -3.84 0.83 -0.73
CA ASP A 170 -3.36 1.99 -1.50
C ASP A 170 -3.20 3.26 -0.62
N GLY A 171 -3.27 3.09 0.70
CA GLY A 171 -2.96 4.14 1.65
C GLY A 171 -1.50 4.58 1.52
N HIS A 172 -1.30 5.89 1.46
CA HIS A 172 0.00 6.52 1.46
C HIS A 172 -0.11 7.83 2.21
N LEU A 173 0.97 8.22 2.91
CA LEU A 173 0.98 9.52 3.56
C LEU A 173 0.98 10.62 2.51
N LEU A 174 0.20 11.65 2.77
CA LEU A 174 0.09 12.82 1.93
C LEU A 174 1.08 13.86 2.44
N ARG A 175 1.78 14.52 1.52
CA ARG A 175 2.84 15.49 1.86
C ARG A 175 2.28 16.78 2.47
N THR A 176 0.97 16.96 2.38
CA THR A 176 0.21 18.06 2.98
C THR A 176 -0.22 17.77 4.42
N GLN A 177 -0.01 16.55 4.94
CA GLN A 177 -0.33 16.26 6.33
C GLN A 177 0.63 17.01 7.26
N GLU A 178 0.07 17.86 8.11
CA GLU A 178 0.85 18.57 9.12
C GLU A 178 1.25 17.63 10.26
N GLY A 179 2.46 17.82 10.79
CA GLY A 179 2.95 17.09 11.96
C GLY A 179 3.32 15.62 11.73
N VAL A 180 3.23 15.14 10.49
CA VAL A 180 3.59 13.76 10.14
C VAL A 180 5.10 13.57 10.15
N ARG A 181 5.54 12.52 10.83
CA ARG A 181 6.96 12.19 10.97
C ARG A 181 7.42 11.31 9.82
N SER A 182 8.69 11.41 9.45
CA SER A 182 9.27 10.72 8.28
C SER A 182 9.23 9.19 8.37
N TRP A 183 9.15 8.61 9.57
CA TRP A 183 9.00 7.16 9.76
C TRP A 183 7.56 6.66 9.74
N GLU A 184 6.57 7.56 9.75
CA GLU A 184 5.16 7.14 9.71
C GLU A 184 4.78 6.46 8.39
N TYR A 185 5.58 6.65 7.34
CA TYR A 185 5.43 5.93 6.06
C TYR A 185 5.57 4.42 6.26
N ASP A 186 6.56 4.02 7.07
CA ASP A 186 6.82 2.63 7.38
C ASP A 186 5.71 2.07 8.29
N ARG A 187 5.31 2.84 9.31
CA ARG A 187 4.20 2.48 10.20
C ARG A 187 2.88 2.29 9.44
N LEU A 188 2.60 3.16 8.46
CA LEU A 188 1.41 3.06 7.61
C LEU A 188 1.44 1.80 6.73
N LEU A 189 2.60 1.45 6.16
CA LEU A 189 2.74 0.22 5.37
C LEU A 189 2.44 -1.02 6.23
N ILE A 190 3.07 -1.12 7.41
CA ILE A 190 2.86 -2.25 8.32
C ILE A 190 1.41 -2.28 8.83
N ALA A 191 0.83 -1.13 9.18
CA ALA A 191 -0.57 -1.06 9.62
C ALA A 191 -1.53 -1.58 8.55
N GLN A 192 -1.35 -1.18 7.29
CA GLN A 192 -2.17 -1.66 6.18
C GLN A 192 -2.03 -3.16 5.94
N LEU A 193 -0.81 -3.73 6.06
CA LEU A 193 -0.60 -5.17 5.95
C LEU A 193 -1.34 -5.94 7.06
N ILE A 194 -1.27 -5.47 8.31
CA ILE A 194 -1.98 -6.10 9.44
C ILE A 194 -3.50 -6.03 9.23
N ILE A 195 -4.02 -4.84 8.96
CA ILE A 195 -5.46 -4.60 8.76
C ILE A 195 -5.96 -5.43 7.58
N GLY A 196 -5.18 -5.47 6.50
CA GLY A 196 -5.52 -6.19 5.29
C GLY A 196 -5.56 -7.69 5.50
N LEU A 197 -4.51 -8.28 6.08
CA LEU A 197 -4.43 -9.71 6.36
C LEU A 197 -5.48 -10.17 7.39
N GLN A 198 -5.78 -9.34 8.39
CA GLN A 198 -6.82 -9.63 9.38
C GLN A 198 -8.24 -9.57 8.80
N GLY A 199 -8.48 -8.63 7.89
CA GLY A 199 -9.78 -8.48 7.22
C GLY A 199 -10.03 -9.48 6.10
N LEU A 200 -8.96 -10.06 5.53
CA LEU A 200 -9.04 -10.95 4.39
C LEU A 200 -9.65 -12.31 4.79
N LYS A 201 -10.62 -12.77 4.02
CA LYS A 201 -11.13 -14.14 4.10
C LYS A 201 -10.06 -15.11 3.60
N LEU A 202 -9.98 -16.30 4.19
CA LEU A 202 -9.20 -17.41 3.62
C LEU A 202 -9.55 -17.64 2.14
N GLY A 203 -8.53 -17.73 1.29
CA GLY A 203 -8.67 -17.81 -0.17
C GLY A 203 -9.00 -16.47 -0.85
N GLY A 204 -8.98 -15.35 -0.13
CA GLY A 204 -9.21 -14.02 -0.70
C GLY A 204 -8.03 -13.49 -1.51
N THR A 205 -8.26 -12.37 -2.18
CA THR A 205 -7.22 -11.62 -2.93
C THR A 205 -6.77 -10.37 -2.18
N LEU A 206 -5.47 -10.17 -2.09
CA LEU A 206 -4.84 -8.96 -1.56
C LEU A 206 -4.15 -8.19 -2.69
N VAL A 207 -4.49 -6.91 -2.86
CA VAL A 207 -3.86 -5.98 -3.80
C VAL A 207 -3.08 -4.96 -3.00
N VAL A 208 -1.75 -4.94 -3.15
CA VAL A 208 -0.85 -4.09 -2.34
C VAL A 208 -0.06 -3.17 -3.23
N LYS A 209 -0.11 -1.86 -2.97
CA LYS A 209 0.81 -0.92 -3.59
C LYS A 209 2.18 -0.97 -2.94
N LEU A 210 3.21 -1.16 -3.75
CA LEU A 210 4.60 -1.20 -3.34
C LEU A 210 5.44 -0.26 -4.20
N SER A 211 6.69 -0.04 -3.82
CA SER A 211 7.65 0.77 -4.56
C SER A 211 8.98 0.06 -4.67
N ARG A 212 9.74 0.31 -5.75
CA ARG A 212 11.11 -0.18 -5.92
C ARG A 212 11.22 -1.70 -5.70
N PRO A 213 10.82 -2.53 -6.69
CA PRO A 213 10.92 -3.98 -6.55
C PRO A 213 12.37 -4.48 -6.37
N ASP A 214 13.36 -3.62 -6.61
CA ASP A 214 14.79 -3.82 -6.36
C ASP A 214 15.24 -3.56 -4.91
N ALA A 215 14.40 -2.91 -4.08
CA ALA A 215 14.75 -2.66 -2.68
C ALA A 215 14.59 -3.92 -1.84
N VAL A 216 15.53 -4.19 -0.93
CA VAL A 216 15.54 -5.37 -0.06
C VAL A 216 14.23 -5.53 0.70
N ARG A 217 13.71 -4.45 1.29
CA ARG A 217 12.43 -4.44 2.02
C ARG A 217 11.27 -4.89 1.12
N THR A 218 11.19 -4.35 -0.09
CA THR A 218 10.14 -4.71 -1.05
C THR A 218 10.29 -6.15 -1.51
N ALA A 219 11.52 -6.64 -1.69
CA ALA A 219 11.77 -8.03 -2.06
C ALA A 219 11.32 -9.02 -0.96
N LYS A 220 11.57 -8.69 0.32
CA LYS A 220 11.04 -9.46 1.46
C LYS A 220 9.51 -9.44 1.50
N LEU A 221 8.88 -8.29 1.25
CA LEU A 221 7.41 -8.22 1.15
C LEU A 221 6.86 -9.02 -0.04
N LEU A 222 7.55 -9.04 -1.18
CA LEU A 222 7.17 -9.89 -2.31
C LEU A 222 7.32 -11.37 -1.97
N TYR A 223 8.37 -11.77 -1.26
CA TYR A 223 8.53 -13.13 -0.74
C TYR A 223 7.38 -13.52 0.19
N MET A 224 7.03 -12.65 1.14
CA MET A 224 5.88 -12.85 2.02
C MET A 224 4.60 -13.06 1.21
N LEU A 225 4.29 -12.16 0.28
CA LEU A 225 3.07 -12.20 -0.51
C LEU A 225 2.99 -13.46 -1.40
N ASP A 226 4.10 -13.93 -1.95
CA ASP A 226 4.14 -15.16 -2.76
C ASP A 226 3.95 -16.37 -1.85
N GLY A 227 4.66 -16.42 -0.72
CA GLY A 227 4.53 -17.50 0.26
C GLY A 227 3.16 -17.58 0.94
N LEU A 228 2.44 -16.46 1.06
CA LEU A 228 1.05 -16.42 1.55
C LEU A 228 0.04 -16.86 0.49
N SER A 229 0.37 -16.74 -0.80
CA SER A 229 -0.53 -17.05 -1.92
C SER A 229 -0.45 -18.52 -2.32
N GLU A 230 -1.45 -19.01 -3.05
CA GLU A 230 -1.29 -20.29 -3.75
C GLU A 230 -0.08 -20.27 -4.73
N ALA A 231 0.39 -21.44 -5.15
CA ALA A 231 1.48 -21.52 -6.13
C ALA A 231 1.15 -20.78 -7.42
N GLY A 232 1.97 -19.78 -7.80
CA GLY A 232 1.71 -18.89 -8.95
C GLY A 232 0.60 -17.85 -8.71
N GLY A 233 0.15 -17.69 -7.47
CA GLY A 233 -0.90 -16.76 -7.07
C GLY A 233 -0.46 -15.30 -7.10
N LEU A 234 0.83 -15.01 -6.90
CA LEU A 234 1.37 -13.64 -6.92
C LEU A 234 1.69 -13.15 -8.33
N VAL A 235 1.16 -11.98 -8.67
CA VAL A 235 1.46 -11.25 -9.91
C VAL A 235 1.73 -9.78 -9.59
N THR A 236 2.63 -9.12 -10.32
CA THR A 236 2.83 -7.67 -10.24
C THR A 236 2.21 -6.94 -11.42
N CYS A 237 1.73 -5.72 -11.19
CA CYS A 237 1.20 -4.84 -12.22
C CYS A 237 1.82 -3.44 -12.11
N LYS A 238 2.31 -2.94 -13.25
CA LYS A 238 2.80 -1.58 -13.40
C LYS A 238 1.76 -0.77 -14.19
N PRO A 239 1.01 0.12 -13.53
CA PRO A 239 0.00 0.92 -14.22
C PRO A 239 0.64 1.84 -15.26
N ARG A 240 -0.01 1.94 -16.42
CA ARG A 240 0.42 2.73 -17.59
C ARG A 240 -0.43 3.98 -17.78
N SER A 241 -1.70 3.98 -17.37
CA SER A 241 -2.60 5.15 -17.48
C SER A 241 -2.25 6.31 -16.54
N MET A 242 -1.58 6.02 -15.42
CA MET A 242 -1.13 6.97 -14.39
C MET A 242 0.03 6.36 -13.61
N HIS A 243 0.94 7.20 -13.09
CA HIS A 243 2.15 6.78 -12.34
C HIS A 243 3.11 5.85 -13.11
N ALA A 244 3.01 5.80 -14.44
CA ALA A 244 3.85 4.95 -15.29
C ALA A 244 5.36 5.22 -15.09
N SER A 245 5.76 6.48 -14.91
CA SER A 245 7.16 6.87 -14.68
C SER A 245 7.61 6.79 -13.20
N ARG A 246 6.68 6.59 -12.25
CA ARG A 246 7.00 6.51 -10.82
C ARG A 246 7.57 5.14 -10.45
N GLY A 247 8.26 5.03 -9.31
CA GLY A 247 8.79 3.74 -8.82
C GLY A 247 7.73 2.81 -8.21
N THR A 248 6.46 3.23 -8.18
CA THR A 248 5.34 2.48 -7.59
C THR A 248 4.78 1.44 -8.54
N PHE A 249 4.29 0.32 -7.99
CA PHE A 249 3.60 -0.76 -8.69
C PHE A 249 2.63 -1.46 -7.73
N TYR A 250 1.86 -2.43 -8.22
CA TYR A 250 0.96 -3.23 -7.41
C TYR A 250 1.38 -4.69 -7.42
N ALA A 251 1.38 -5.33 -6.25
CA ALA A 251 1.46 -6.76 -6.09
C ALA A 251 0.05 -7.31 -5.81
N VAL A 252 -0.34 -8.39 -6.49
CA VAL A 252 -1.64 -9.04 -6.35
C VAL A 252 -1.42 -10.47 -5.90
N ALA A 253 -1.69 -10.73 -4.63
CA ALA A 253 -1.61 -12.04 -4.00
C ALA A 253 -2.99 -12.68 -4.02
N ARG A 254 -3.13 -13.85 -4.65
CA ARG A 254 -4.41 -14.55 -4.85
C ARG A 254 -4.47 -15.82 -4.02
N ASN A 255 -5.69 -16.18 -3.63
CA ASN A 255 -5.95 -17.36 -2.80
C ASN A 255 -5.07 -17.38 -1.53
N VAL A 256 -5.01 -16.23 -0.86
CA VAL A 256 -4.18 -16.04 0.33
C VAL A 256 -4.59 -17.00 1.45
N GLY A 257 -3.59 -17.62 2.08
CA GLY A 257 -3.73 -18.67 3.09
C GLY A 257 -3.71 -20.09 2.53
N HIS A 258 -3.55 -20.25 1.20
CA HIS A 258 -3.26 -21.55 0.56
C HIS A 258 -1.78 -21.68 0.14
N GLY A 259 -0.92 -20.79 0.63
CA GLY A 259 0.52 -20.83 0.41
C GLY A 259 1.29 -21.63 1.46
N GLN A 260 2.62 -21.52 1.40
CA GLN A 260 3.55 -22.21 2.31
C GLN A 260 3.74 -21.47 3.64
N ILE A 261 3.50 -20.15 3.66
CA ILE A 261 3.62 -19.32 4.85
C ILE A 261 2.25 -19.17 5.49
N PRO A 262 2.07 -19.52 6.79
CA PRO A 262 0.82 -19.28 7.49
C PRO A 262 0.55 -17.78 7.66
N VAL A 263 -0.69 -17.35 7.36
CA VAL A 263 -1.14 -15.96 7.57
C VAL A 263 -0.98 -15.54 9.04
N ALA A 264 -1.21 -16.47 9.97
CA ALA A 264 -1.09 -16.22 11.41
C ALA A 264 0.34 -15.84 11.84
N ASP A 265 1.35 -16.50 11.27
CA ASP A 265 2.76 -16.24 11.59
C ASP A 265 3.18 -14.86 11.10
N MET A 266 2.75 -14.49 9.88
CA MET A 266 3.00 -13.15 9.34
C MET A 266 2.27 -12.07 10.12
N LEU A 267 1.02 -12.31 10.53
CA LEU A 267 0.31 -11.40 11.42
C LEU A 267 1.05 -11.21 12.75
N LEU A 268 1.55 -12.29 13.36
CA LEU A 268 2.30 -12.19 14.61
C LEU A 268 3.56 -11.33 14.46
N GLY A 269 4.37 -11.58 13.43
CA GLY A 269 5.58 -10.80 13.15
C GLY A 269 5.28 -9.34 12.84
N LEU A 270 4.30 -9.07 11.98
CA LEU A 270 3.89 -7.70 11.62
C LEU A 270 3.37 -6.93 12.82
N ARG A 271 2.61 -7.55 13.74
CA ARG A 271 2.09 -6.88 14.94
C ARG A 271 3.19 -6.50 15.94
N LYS A 272 4.19 -7.38 16.12
CA LYS A 272 5.39 -7.07 16.91
C LYS A 272 6.14 -5.90 16.28
N LEU A 273 6.38 -5.97 14.98
CA LEU A 273 7.02 -4.88 14.24
C LEU A 273 6.25 -3.56 14.34
N TRP A 274 4.92 -3.58 14.23
CA TRP A 274 4.11 -2.38 14.41
C TRP A 274 4.30 -1.77 15.80
N GLN A 275 4.37 -2.59 16.85
CA GLN A 275 4.63 -2.13 18.22
C GLN A 275 6.01 -1.44 18.31
N ASP A 276 7.04 -2.05 17.73
CA ASP A 276 8.40 -1.50 17.70
C ASP A 276 8.50 -0.19 16.90
N LEU A 277 7.82 -0.10 15.76
CA LEU A 277 7.79 1.12 14.94
C LEU A 277 6.99 2.25 15.61
N THR A 278 6.00 1.90 16.43
CA THR A 278 5.11 2.86 17.10
C THR A 278 5.71 3.38 18.40
N PHE A 279 6.29 2.49 19.22
CA PHE A 279 6.74 2.79 20.58
C PHE A 279 8.25 2.62 20.80
N GLY A 280 8.99 2.17 19.78
CA GLY A 280 10.46 2.14 19.82
C GLY A 280 11.08 3.50 19.55
N GLY A 281 12.39 3.50 19.28
CA GLY A 281 13.16 4.71 19.03
C GLY A 281 13.41 5.54 20.29
N THR A 282 14.04 6.70 20.10
CA THR A 282 14.36 7.63 21.19
C THR A 282 13.08 8.07 21.91
N GLU A 283 13.03 7.91 23.24
CA GLU A 283 11.89 8.33 24.08
C GLU A 283 10.53 7.68 23.74
N GLY A 284 10.53 6.57 23.00
CA GLY A 284 9.31 5.87 22.58
C GLY A 284 8.46 6.64 21.56
N CYS A 285 9.13 7.47 20.76
CA CYS A 285 8.54 8.33 19.73
C CYS A 285 8.26 7.64 18.39
N GLY A 286 8.63 6.36 18.27
CA GLY A 286 8.68 5.60 17.03
C GLY A 286 10.04 5.68 16.33
N ARG A 287 10.24 4.78 15.35
CA ARG A 287 11.50 4.66 14.58
C ARG A 287 11.22 4.26 13.13
N PHE A 288 12.22 4.44 12.28
CA PHE A 288 12.19 3.91 10.91
C PHE A 288 12.21 2.38 10.90
N LEU A 289 11.60 1.81 9.86
CA LEU A 289 11.81 0.42 9.51
C LEU A 289 13.26 0.26 9.03
N GLU A 290 13.89 -0.83 9.46
CA GLU A 290 15.20 -1.29 9.01
C GLU A 290 15.02 -2.56 8.16
N GLU A 291 16.06 -2.97 7.43
CA GLU A 291 15.96 -4.18 6.61
C GLU A 291 15.87 -5.46 7.44
N ALA A 292 16.55 -5.49 8.59
CA ALA A 292 16.56 -6.61 9.52
C ALA A 292 15.23 -6.80 10.25
N ASP A 293 14.42 -5.74 10.38
CA ASP A 293 13.07 -5.82 10.97
C ASP A 293 12.14 -6.79 10.21
N LEU A 294 12.43 -7.07 8.95
CA LEU A 294 11.67 -8.00 8.10
C LEU A 294 12.30 -9.40 8.02
N ASP A 295 13.34 -9.70 8.82
CA ASP A 295 14.00 -11.02 8.81
C ASP A 295 13.10 -12.15 9.31
N PHE A 296 12.04 -11.84 10.07
CA PHE A 296 11.02 -12.82 10.43
C PHE A 296 10.23 -13.32 9.21
N ILE A 297 10.26 -12.59 8.08
CA ILE A 297 9.71 -13.04 6.79
C ILE A 297 10.71 -13.95 6.10
N VAL A 298 11.91 -13.40 5.85
CA VAL A 298 13.04 -14.05 5.19
C VAL A 298 14.29 -13.20 5.39
N THR A 299 15.42 -13.82 5.66
CA THR A 299 16.72 -13.11 5.74
C THR A 299 17.16 -12.67 4.34
N THR A 300 18.06 -11.69 4.27
CA THR A 300 18.61 -11.26 2.97
C THR A 300 19.42 -12.39 2.32
N GLU A 301 20.13 -13.18 3.12
CA GLU A 301 20.95 -14.32 2.75
C GLU A 301 20.11 -15.46 2.14
N ASP A 302 18.99 -15.80 2.78
CA ASP A 302 18.08 -16.83 2.28
C ASP A 302 17.35 -16.35 1.01
N LEU A 303 17.03 -15.06 0.93
CA LEU A 303 16.41 -14.47 -0.25
C LEU A 303 17.31 -14.59 -1.50
N VAL A 304 18.62 -14.39 -1.36
CA VAL A 304 19.60 -14.51 -2.46
C VAL A 304 20.05 -15.95 -2.72
N GLY A 305 19.70 -16.91 -1.86
CA GLY A 305 20.00 -18.33 -2.05
C GLY A 305 21.44 -18.71 -1.70
N SER A 306 22.13 -17.98 -0.81
CA SER A 306 23.46 -18.40 -0.34
C SER A 306 23.41 -19.66 0.54
N SER A 307 22.22 -20.06 1.01
CA SER A 307 21.94 -21.14 1.96
C SER A 307 21.09 -22.29 1.37
N THR A 308 20.44 -22.12 0.21
CA THR A 308 19.57 -23.13 -0.43
C THR A 308 19.77 -23.19 -1.94
N ARG A 309 19.76 -24.39 -2.54
CA ARG A 309 20.14 -24.63 -3.95
C ARG A 309 19.26 -23.96 -5.03
N ASP A 310 18.11 -23.39 -4.67
CA ASP A 310 17.29 -22.56 -5.56
C ASP A 310 16.81 -21.31 -4.78
N GLY A 311 17.51 -20.18 -4.90
CA GLY A 311 17.12 -18.93 -4.24
C GLY A 311 15.86 -18.29 -4.84
N TYR A 312 15.21 -17.39 -4.09
CA TYR A 312 14.02 -16.66 -4.54
C TYR A 312 14.32 -15.60 -5.61
N LEU A 313 15.61 -15.34 -5.90
CA LEU A 313 16.04 -14.30 -6.83
C LEU A 313 15.46 -14.45 -8.24
N CYS A 314 15.37 -15.66 -8.79
CA CYS A 314 14.77 -15.89 -10.11
C CYS A 314 13.30 -15.46 -10.14
N ARG A 315 12.54 -15.82 -9.10
CA ARG A 315 11.14 -15.45 -8.94
C ARG A 315 10.98 -13.94 -8.73
N LEU A 316 11.87 -13.32 -7.96
CA LEU A 316 11.90 -11.87 -7.78
C LEU A 316 12.15 -11.15 -9.12
N VAL A 317 13.08 -11.63 -9.95
CA VAL A 317 13.33 -11.08 -11.29
C VAL A 317 12.10 -11.24 -12.19
N GLU A 318 11.41 -12.38 -12.13
CA GLU A 318 10.15 -12.59 -12.87
C GLU A 318 9.09 -11.55 -12.46
N LEU A 319 8.86 -11.39 -11.15
CA LEU A 319 7.91 -10.43 -10.60
C LEU A 319 8.30 -8.97 -10.91
N ALA A 320 9.58 -8.64 -10.94
CA ALA A 320 10.04 -7.26 -11.14
C ALA A 320 10.17 -6.86 -12.62
N ARG A 321 10.35 -7.82 -13.53
CA ARG A 321 10.65 -7.57 -14.95
C ARG A 321 9.65 -6.62 -15.61
N ASP A 322 8.36 -6.92 -15.51
CA ASP A 322 7.33 -6.09 -16.13
C ASP A 322 7.24 -4.69 -15.51
N VAL A 323 7.59 -4.57 -14.23
CA VAL A 323 7.63 -3.29 -13.53
C VAL A 323 8.77 -2.44 -14.04
N TRP A 324 9.98 -2.98 -14.13
CA TRP A 324 11.15 -2.28 -14.65
C TRP A 324 10.97 -1.89 -16.12
N VAL A 325 10.52 -2.81 -16.98
CA VAL A 325 10.29 -2.53 -18.40
C VAL A 325 9.22 -1.45 -18.57
N GLY A 326 8.10 -1.56 -17.85
CA GLY A 326 7.03 -0.57 -17.90
C GLY A 326 7.48 0.82 -17.43
N GLN A 327 8.28 0.89 -16.36
CA GLN A 327 8.81 2.15 -15.86
C GLN A 327 9.84 2.77 -16.81
N ALA A 328 10.77 1.96 -17.33
CA ALA A 328 11.81 2.41 -18.24
C ALA A 328 11.23 3.02 -19.51
N GLU A 329 10.24 2.37 -20.13
CA GLU A 329 9.58 2.91 -21.32
C GLU A 329 8.83 4.22 -21.03
N ALA A 330 8.13 4.29 -19.89
CA ALA A 330 7.45 5.52 -19.48
C ALA A 330 8.42 6.68 -19.22
N LEU A 331 9.57 6.39 -18.59
CA LEU A 331 10.64 7.37 -18.40
C LEU A 331 11.24 7.81 -19.74
N ARG A 332 11.47 6.89 -20.68
CA ARG A 332 11.97 7.22 -22.02
C ARG A 332 11.03 8.15 -22.77
N ILE A 333 9.72 7.87 -22.75
CA ILE A 333 8.70 8.74 -23.35
C ILE A 333 8.71 10.13 -22.68
N LEU A 334 8.82 10.18 -21.36
CA LEU A 334 8.85 11.43 -20.61
C LEU A 334 10.09 12.26 -20.95
N LEU A 335 11.27 11.64 -20.99
CA LEU A 335 12.53 12.28 -21.33
C LEU A 335 12.49 12.86 -22.76
N LYS A 336 11.97 12.09 -23.73
CA LYS A 336 11.75 12.59 -25.10
C LYS A 336 10.82 13.81 -25.15
N LYS A 337 9.71 13.77 -24.41
CA LYS A 337 8.78 14.92 -24.31
C LYS A 337 9.42 16.17 -23.69
N LYS A 338 10.50 16.00 -22.91
CA LYS A 338 11.27 17.09 -22.30
C LYS A 338 12.49 17.52 -23.11
N GLY A 339 12.63 17.01 -24.34
CA GLY A 339 13.73 17.34 -25.24
C GLY A 339 15.07 16.76 -24.79
N LEU A 340 15.05 15.63 -24.08
CA LEU A 340 16.24 14.87 -23.69
C LEU A 340 16.42 13.71 -24.67
N ASN A 341 17.62 13.61 -25.25
CA ASN A 341 18.00 12.49 -26.12
C ASN A 341 18.32 11.27 -25.25
N VAL A 342 17.55 10.18 -25.45
CA VAL A 342 17.65 8.91 -24.70
C VAL A 342 17.57 7.71 -25.63
#